data_AF-A0AAJ6AHY5-F1
#
_entry.id   AF-A0AAJ6AHY5-F1
#
_cell.length_a   1.000
_cell.length_b   1.000
_cell.length_c   1.000
_cell.angle_alpha   90.00
_cell.angle_beta   90.00
_cell.angle_gamma   90.00
#
_symmetry.space_group_name_H-M   'P 1'
#
loop_
_entity.id
_entity.type
_entity.pdbx_description
1 polymer ?
#
loop_
_entity_poly.entity_id
_entity_poly.type
_entity_poly.pdbx_seq_one_letter_code
_entity_poly.pdbx_strand_id
1 'polypeptide(L)' 'MSESAYYVRLKRRQAVEKHTALAIEIKVIFEASRQSAGKRTVQSGLRQKGIRASLRLIRNLMIQLGLFSK' A
#
# COMPACT_ATOMS: atom_id res chain seq x y z
N MET A 1 1.51 -11.55 30.49
CA MET A 1 1.09 -10.50 29.51
C MET A 1 -0.43 -10.51 29.46
N SER A 2 -1.11 -9.37 29.61
CA SER A 2 -2.58 -9.37 29.58
C SER A 2 -3.10 -9.73 28.17
N GLU A 3 -4.18 -10.49 28.11
CA GLU A 3 -4.84 -10.95 26.87
C GLU A 3 -5.12 -9.80 25.89
N SER A 4 -5.47 -8.62 26.43
CA SER A 4 -5.71 -7.39 25.66
C SER A 4 -4.46 -6.91 24.90
N ALA A 5 -3.29 -6.94 25.53
CA ALA A 5 -2.03 -6.54 24.90
C ALA A 5 -1.60 -7.50 23.78
N TYR A 6 -1.96 -8.78 23.88
CA TYR A 6 -1.68 -9.79 22.87
C TYR A 6 -2.47 -9.53 21.58
N TYR A 7 -3.79 -9.34 21.66
CA TYR A 7 -4.62 -9.08 20.48
C TYR A 7 -4.30 -7.75 19.79
N VAL A 8 -3.91 -6.72 20.54
CA VAL A 8 -3.43 -5.45 19.94
C VAL A 8 -2.17 -5.68 19.11
N ARG A 9 -1.21 -6.47 19.63
CA ARG A 9 0.04 -6.78 18.93
C ARG A 9 -0.21 -7.61 17.67
N LEU A 10 -1.12 -8.58 17.74
CA LEU A 10 -1.51 -9.40 16.60
C LEU A 10 -2.17 -8.57 15.49
N LYS A 11 -3.14 -7.71 15.84
CA LYS A 11 -3.80 -6.82 14.86
C LYS A 11 -2.80 -5.87 14.19
N ARG A 12 -1.83 -5.36 14.93
CA ARG A 12 -0.76 -4.51 14.37
C ARG A 12 0.10 -5.27 13.37
N ARG A 13 0.52 -6.51 13.68
CA ARG A 13 1.31 -7.34 12.75
C ARG A 13 0.56 -7.60 11.45
N GLN A 14 -0.71 -8.02 11.54
CA GLN A 14 -1.54 -8.25 10.36
C GLN A 14 -1.73 -6.97 9.52
N ALA A 15 -1.85 -5.81 10.16
CA ALA A 15 -1.94 -4.53 9.45
C ALA A 15 -0.63 -4.19 8.71
N VAL A 16 0.52 -4.44 9.33
CA VAL A 16 1.84 -4.25 8.70
C VAL A 16 1.99 -5.18 7.49
N GLU A 17 1.66 -6.46 7.61
CA GLU A 17 1.73 -7.43 6.50
C GLU A 17 0.80 -7.07 5.33
N LYS A 18 -0.41 -6.58 5.63
CA LYS A 18 -1.33 -6.10 4.59
C LYS A 18 -0.75 -4.88 3.86
N HIS A 19 -0.08 -3.99 4.59
CA HIS A 19 0.55 -2.82 4.00
C HIS A 19 1.79 -3.16 3.19
N THR A 20 2.58 -4.18 3.57
CA THR A 20 3.74 -4.63 2.78
C THR A 20 3.32 -5.25 1.46
N ALA A 21 2.28 -6.10 1.45
CA ALA A 21 1.73 -6.65 0.21
C ALA A 21 1.21 -5.54 -0.72
N LEU A 22 0.48 -4.57 -0.16
CA LEU A 22 -0.02 -3.43 -0.93
C LEU A 22 1.12 -2.55 -1.47
N ALA A 23 2.18 -2.34 -0.69
CA ALA A 23 3.36 -1.58 -1.09
C ALA A 23 4.08 -2.21 -2.29
N ILE A 24 4.19 -3.54 -2.32
CA ILE A 24 4.76 -4.29 -3.45
C ILE A 24 3.94 -4.06 -4.71
N GLU A 25 2.62 -4.18 -4.62
CA GLU A 25 1.73 -3.97 -5.77
C GLU A 25 1.77 -2.53 -6.30
N ILE A 26 1.82 -1.54 -5.40
CA ILE A 26 2.01 -0.14 -5.75
C ILE A 26 3.32 0.05 -6.54
N LYS A 27 4.42 -0.54 -6.06
CA LYS A 27 5.72 -0.46 -6.73
C LYS A 27 5.68 -1.10 -8.12
N VAL A 28 5.08 -2.28 -8.25
CA VAL A 28 4.93 -2.98 -9.54
C VAL A 28 4.19 -2.11 -10.56
N ILE A 29 3.07 -1.50 -10.16
CA ILE A 29 2.30 -0.61 -11.04
C ILE A 29 3.11 0.64 -11.41
N PHE A 30 3.85 1.20 -10.45
CA PHE A 30 4.67 2.37 -10.69
C PHE A 30 5.81 2.10 -11.69
N GLU A 31 6.53 0.99 -11.54
CA GLU A 31 7.58 0.59 -12.49
C GLU A 31 7.01 0.30 -13.89
N ALA A 32 5.88 -0.42 -13.96
CA ALA A 32 5.19 -0.68 -15.23
C ALA A 32 4.76 0.60 -15.97
N SER A 33 4.53 1.68 -15.23
CA SER A 33 4.17 3.00 -15.78
C SER A 33 5.37 3.85 -16.23
N ARG A 34 6.59 3.29 -16.25
CA ARG A 34 7.84 4.05 -16.44
C ARG A 34 7.98 5.18 -15.41
N GLN A 35 7.64 4.88 -14.15
CA GLN A 35 7.80 5.78 -13.00
C GLN A 35 7.01 7.10 -13.11
N SER A 36 5.89 7.07 -13.83
CA SER A 36 5.03 8.25 -14.05
C SER A 36 3.68 8.17 -13.33
N ALA A 37 3.29 6.97 -12.86
CA ALA A 37 1.98 6.78 -12.24
C ALA A 37 1.85 7.54 -10.92
N GLY A 38 0.97 8.55 -10.92
CA GLY A 38 0.48 9.16 -9.69
C GLY A 38 -0.53 8.26 -8.95
N LYS A 39 -0.89 8.66 -7.72
CA LYS A 39 -1.81 7.91 -6.83
C LYS A 39 -3.15 7.49 -7.46
N ARG A 40 -3.69 8.28 -8.40
CA ARG A 40 -4.96 7.94 -9.11
C ARG A 40 -4.76 6.81 -10.11
N THR A 41 -3.68 6.85 -10.88
CA THR A 41 -3.30 5.79 -11.83
C THR A 41 -2.99 4.50 -11.09
N VAL A 42 -2.22 4.59 -10.00
CA VAL A 42 -1.95 3.46 -9.11
C VAL A 42 -3.25 2.86 -8.57
N GLN A 43 -4.20 3.70 -8.12
CA GLN A 43 -5.50 3.21 -7.64
C GLN A 43 -6.28 2.47 -8.75
N SER A 44 -6.26 2.97 -9.98
CA SER A 44 -6.90 2.29 -11.11
C SER A 44 -6.26 0.91 -11.35
N GLY A 45 -4.92 0.83 -11.37
CA GLY A 45 -4.20 -0.44 -11.52
C GLY A 45 -4.50 -1.43 -10.38
N LEU A 46 -4.58 -0.95 -9.14
CA LEU A 46 -4.97 -1.79 -7.99
C LEU A 46 -6.40 -2.31 -8.15
N ARG A 47 -7.35 -1.47 -8.61
CA ARG A 47 -8.74 -1.90 -8.86
C ARG A 47 -8.84 -2.98 -9.94
N GLN A 48 -8.03 -2.88 -10.99
CA GLN A 48 -7.96 -3.92 -12.03
C GLN A 48 -7.48 -5.26 -11.48
N LYS A 49 -6.62 -5.24 -10.45
CA LYS A 49 -6.18 -6.43 -9.70
C LYS A 49 -7.15 -6.88 -8.59
N GLY A 50 -8.31 -6.24 -8.47
CA GLY A 50 -9.28 -6.53 -7.40
C GLY A 50 -8.92 -5.96 -6.03
N ILE A 51 -7.85 -5.16 -5.93
CA ILE A 51 -7.36 -4.60 -4.67
C ILE A 51 -7.99 -3.21 -4.46
N ARG A 52 -8.76 -3.07 -3.38
CA ARG A 52 -9.34 -1.78 -2.97
C ARG A 52 -8.45 -1.11 -1.94
N ALA A 53 -7.92 0.06 -2.28
CA ALA A 53 -7.19 0.92 -1.36
C ALA A 53 -7.63 2.38 -1.49
N SER A 54 -7.57 3.11 -0.37
CA SER A 54 -7.90 4.53 -0.35
C SER A 54 -6.76 5.36 -0.96
N LEU A 55 -7.10 6.48 -1.61
CA LEU A 55 -6.10 7.40 -2.18
C LEU A 55 -5.11 7.92 -1.13
N ARG A 56 -5.56 8.09 0.12
CA ARG A 56 -4.70 8.52 1.24
C ARG A 56 -3.67 7.45 1.59
N LEU A 57 -4.10 6.19 1.71
CA LEU A 57 -3.19 5.07 2.00
C LEU A 57 -2.18 4.89 0.87
N ILE A 58 -2.64 4.93 -0.39
CA ILE A 58 -1.76 4.82 -1.57
C ILE A 58 -0.72 5.94 -1.55
N ARG A 59 -1.12 7.20 -1.30
CA ARG A 59 -0.18 8.32 -1.22
C ARG A 59 0.86 8.12 -0.11
N ASN A 60 0.43 7.68 1.07
CA ASN A 60 1.34 7.47 2.19
C ASN A 60 2.36 6.36 1.89
N LEU A 61 1.90 5.25 1.29
CA LEU A 61 2.78 4.15 0.87
C LEU A 61 3.74 4.58 -0.25
N MET A 62 3.26 5.35 -1.24
CA MET A 62 4.14 5.91 -2.29
C MET A 62 5.24 6.78 -1.69
N ILE A 63 4.91 7.66 -0.73
CA ILE A 63 5.91 8.49 -0.01
C ILE A 63 6.89 7.62 0.76
N GLN A 64 6.41 6.62 1.49
CA GLN A 64 7.27 5.69 2.24
C GLN A 64 8.23 4.89 1.34
N LEU A 65 7.81 4.62 0.10
CA LEU A 65 8.59 3.92 -0.92
C LEU A 65 9.46 4.86 -1.78
N GLY A 66 9.36 6.18 -1.61
CA GLY A 66 10.07 7.16 -2.45
C GLY A 66 9.56 7.25 -3.89
N LEU A 67 8.32 6.85 -4.15
CA LEU A 67 7.71 6.85 -5.48
C LEU A 67 7.05 8.20 -5.75
N PHE A 68 7.73 9.05 -6.52
CA PHE A 68 7.21 10.35 -6.93
C PHE A 68 6.92 10.31 -8.42
N SER A 69 5.69 10.66 -8.83
CA SER A 69 5.41 10.85 -10.24
C SER A 69 6.21 12.04 -10.75
N LYS A 70 6.73 11.93 -11.97
CA LYS A 70 7.22 13.07 -12.74
C LYS A 70 6.15 14.15 -12.93
#